data_AF-D5X3K4-F1
#
_entry.id   AF-D5X3K4-F1
#
_cell.length_a   1.000
_cell.length_b   1.000
_cell.length_c   1.000
_cell.angle_alpha   90.00
_cell.angle_beta   90.00
_cell.angle_gamma   90.00
#
_symmetry.space_group_name_H-M   'P 1'
#
loop_
_entity.id
_entity.type
_entity.pdbx_description
1 polymer ?
#
loop_
_entity_poly.entity_id
_entity_poly.type
_entity_poly.pdbx_seq_one_letter_code
_entity_poly.pdbx_strand_id
1 'polypeptide(L)'
;MPSIASQQLDSIHAMLGAGQRSLRLESHSLILWGMSFGGLALVSNHLLTADQIPDAATRAIAWLGLMSLLLGAVSLLDWQLTRRAKLARDELWSFIHRQVLKVWWLLLSAGVLGTFATFFFGGAYLVFPLWLVLVGLGLYVHGLFSEQTVEWVGGLLIALGVCSVLFRLDAQSLQYLAAAAFGLGMPLLALLQGQRHATSTPFWLRGAKLLLWLGVVLVPPLLAQRLADAQQPAAAPLQTLQEYARNPLTRQTVLLPAGLSIPVHVEVSGDAFSPSASSVLPLVLKRPVEVLVEHGRPTGQWRYPAGPWQHEGYPTALLIPWMRATLQPGIGPQLQVGLVVNMTARAPS
;
A
#
# COMPACT_ATOMS: atom_id res chain seq x y z
N MET A 1 43.26 32.79 -22.39
CA MET A 1 42.19 33.30 -21.52
C MET A 1 40.89 33.29 -22.33
N PRO A 2 39.78 32.74 -21.81
CA PRO A 2 38.51 32.77 -22.53
C PRO A 2 38.10 34.22 -22.81
N SER A 3 37.53 34.48 -23.99
CA SER A 3 37.05 35.81 -24.35
C SER A 3 35.92 36.25 -23.41
N ILE A 4 35.79 37.55 -23.15
CA ILE A 4 34.72 38.12 -22.32
C ILE A 4 33.33 37.70 -22.87
N ALA A 5 33.21 37.56 -24.20
CA ALA A 5 31.99 37.09 -24.86
C ALA A 5 31.64 35.63 -24.54
N SER A 6 32.64 34.72 -24.46
CA SER A 6 32.39 33.33 -24.05
C SER A 6 31.97 33.23 -22.59
N GLN A 7 32.56 34.04 -21.70
CA GLN A 7 32.13 34.10 -20.30
C GLN A 7 30.70 34.66 -20.13
N GLN A 8 30.30 35.62 -20.95
CA GLN A 8 28.94 36.16 -20.95
C GLN A 8 27.92 35.16 -21.53
N LEU A 9 28.27 34.43 -22.60
CA LEU A 9 27.39 33.39 -23.14
C LEU A 9 27.25 32.20 -22.18
N ASP A 10 28.32 31.83 -21.48
CA ASP A 10 28.30 30.80 -20.45
C ASP A 10 27.47 31.24 -19.24
N SER A 11 27.54 32.51 -18.83
CA SER A 11 26.71 33.03 -17.74
C SER A 11 25.23 33.16 -18.14
N ILE A 12 24.94 33.51 -19.40
CA ILE A 12 23.57 33.51 -19.95
C ILE A 12 23.03 32.08 -20.05
N HIS A 13 23.82 31.12 -20.53
CA HIS A 13 23.43 29.70 -20.57
C HIS A 13 23.27 29.12 -19.16
N ALA A 14 24.13 29.50 -18.22
CA ALA A 14 24.00 29.11 -16.82
C ALA A 14 22.77 29.75 -16.17
N MET A 15 22.43 31.01 -16.50
CA MET A 15 21.20 31.67 -16.05
C MET A 15 19.95 31.07 -16.68
N LEU A 16 19.97 30.72 -17.97
CA LEU A 16 18.87 30.05 -18.65
C LEU A 16 18.69 28.60 -18.16
N GLY A 17 19.78 27.88 -17.95
CA GLY A 17 19.79 26.52 -17.39
C GLY A 17 19.38 26.48 -15.91
N ALA A 18 19.80 27.46 -15.11
CA ALA A 18 19.31 27.64 -13.74
C ALA A 18 17.84 28.08 -13.71
N GLY A 19 17.40 28.90 -14.68
CA GLY A 19 16.00 29.29 -14.87
C GLY A 19 15.09 28.11 -15.21
N GLN A 20 15.60 27.04 -15.83
CA GLN A 20 14.84 25.81 -16.10
C GLN A 20 14.56 24.96 -14.85
N ARG A 21 15.36 25.08 -13.77
CA ARG A 21 15.17 24.35 -12.50
C ARG A 21 14.77 25.30 -11.39
N SER A 22 13.55 25.82 -11.52
CA SER A 22 13.02 26.90 -10.68
C SER A 22 12.52 26.47 -9.29
N LEU A 23 12.51 25.16 -8.99
CA LEU A 23 11.94 24.63 -7.76
C LEU A 23 12.98 23.84 -6.97
N ARG A 24 13.32 24.32 -5.78
CA ARG A 24 14.14 23.58 -4.83
C ARG A 24 13.24 22.84 -3.86
N LEU A 25 13.33 21.52 -3.87
CA LEU A 25 12.72 20.69 -2.84
C LEU A 25 13.69 20.61 -1.65
N GLU A 26 13.17 20.89 -0.45
CA GLU A 26 13.95 20.86 0.78
C GLU A 26 14.01 19.44 1.35
N SER A 27 15.18 19.05 1.87
CA SER A 27 15.40 17.69 2.40
C SER A 27 14.49 17.38 3.59
N HIS A 28 14.19 18.38 4.43
CA HIS A 28 13.29 18.18 5.57
C HIS A 28 11.86 17.84 5.13
N SER A 29 11.39 18.35 3.99
CA SER A 29 10.04 18.07 3.48
C SER A 29 9.91 16.58 3.16
N LEU A 30 10.88 16.00 2.44
CA LEU A 30 10.86 14.57 2.12
C LEU A 30 10.89 13.69 3.37
N ILE A 31 11.68 14.08 4.36
CA ILE A 31 11.79 13.33 5.62
C ILE A 31 10.47 13.41 6.39
N LEU A 32 9.90 14.61 6.57
CA LEU A 32 8.66 14.80 7.31
C LEU A 32 7.48 14.06 6.66
N TRP A 33 7.24 14.32 5.38
CA TRP A 33 6.16 13.67 4.63
C TRP A 33 6.37 12.15 4.55
N GLY A 34 7.61 11.71 4.31
CA GLY A 34 7.98 10.30 4.25
C GLY A 34 7.75 9.55 5.55
N MET A 35 8.29 10.05 6.66
CA MET A 35 8.16 9.43 7.97
C MET A 35 6.70 9.39 8.43
N SER A 36 5.91 10.43 8.16
CA SER A 36 4.50 10.47 8.54
C SER A 36 3.64 9.49 7.73
N PHE A 37 3.81 9.42 6.41
CA PHE A 37 3.07 8.44 5.60
C PHE A 37 3.56 7.01 5.84
N GLY A 38 4.87 6.80 5.97
CA GLY A 38 5.45 5.49 6.27
C GLY A 38 5.02 4.97 7.64
N GLY A 39 5.04 5.82 8.66
CA GLY A 39 4.57 5.49 10.00
C GLY A 39 3.08 5.21 10.05
N LEU A 40 2.26 6.04 9.40
CA LEU A 40 0.82 5.80 9.32
C LEU A 40 0.51 4.48 8.61
N ALA A 41 1.18 4.20 7.48
CA ALA A 41 1.02 2.94 6.76
C ALA A 41 1.43 1.74 7.62
N LEU A 42 2.54 1.82 8.36
CA LEU A 42 3.02 0.71 9.19
C LEU A 42 2.06 0.36 10.33
N VAL A 43 1.44 1.36 10.96
CA VAL A 43 0.59 1.17 12.14
C VAL A 43 -0.90 1.08 11.78
N SER A 44 -1.28 1.27 10.50
CA SER A 44 -2.69 1.36 10.08
C SER A 44 -3.54 0.17 10.48
N ASN A 45 -3.00 -1.05 10.47
CA ASN A 45 -3.76 -2.25 10.83
C ASN A 45 -4.06 -2.37 12.33
N HIS A 46 -3.48 -1.52 13.16
CA HIS A 46 -3.71 -1.49 14.61
C HIS A 46 -4.53 -0.27 15.06
N LEU A 47 -4.75 0.70 14.17
CA LEU A 47 -5.46 1.94 14.47
C LEU A 47 -6.90 1.86 13.98
N LEU A 48 -7.84 2.22 14.84
CA LEU A 48 -9.24 2.40 14.49
C LEU A 48 -9.80 1.18 13.73
N THR A 49 -9.52 -0.03 14.26
CA THR A 49 -9.94 -1.30 13.63
C THR A 49 -11.44 -1.53 13.82
N ALA A 50 -12.00 -2.49 13.06
CA ALA A 50 -13.41 -2.87 13.21
C ALA A 50 -13.73 -3.43 14.60
N ASP A 51 -12.75 -4.05 15.27
CA ASP A 51 -12.91 -4.53 16.66
C ASP A 51 -12.99 -3.37 17.66
N GLN A 52 -12.32 -2.25 17.38
CA GLN A 52 -12.32 -1.06 18.24
C GLN A 52 -13.56 -0.18 18.01
N ILE A 53 -13.93 0.03 16.74
CA ILE A 53 -15.06 0.85 16.33
C ILE A 53 -15.85 0.04 15.30
N PRO A 54 -16.89 -0.72 15.71
CA PRO A 54 -17.64 -1.59 14.80
C PRO A 54 -18.37 -0.82 13.70
N ASP A 55 -18.98 0.32 14.05
CA ASP A 55 -19.72 1.16 13.11
C ASP A 55 -18.80 1.77 12.04
N ALA A 56 -19.11 1.50 10.78
CA ALA A 56 -18.30 1.92 9.63
C ALA A 56 -18.30 3.44 9.44
N ALA A 57 -19.42 4.12 9.69
CA ALA A 57 -19.53 5.57 9.52
C ALA A 57 -18.67 6.32 10.55
N THR A 58 -18.79 5.93 11.82
CA THR A 58 -17.96 6.48 12.90
C THR A 58 -16.48 6.20 12.66
N ARG A 59 -16.13 4.98 12.23
CA ARG A 59 -14.75 4.61 11.89
C ARG A 59 -14.20 5.44 10.73
N ALA A 60 -15.00 5.71 9.70
CA ALA A 60 -14.62 6.55 8.57
C ALA A 60 -14.34 8.00 9.01
N ILE A 61 -15.20 8.57 9.86
CA ILE A 61 -15.01 9.92 10.42
C ILE A 61 -13.75 9.98 11.29
N ALA A 62 -13.50 8.95 12.11
CA ALA A 62 -12.30 8.88 12.94
C ALA A 62 -11.02 8.85 12.07
N TRP A 63 -11.02 8.06 10.99
CA TRP A 63 -9.92 8.04 10.02
C TRP A 63 -9.74 9.37 9.31
N LEU A 64 -10.83 10.03 8.88
CA LEU A 64 -10.77 11.35 8.28
C LEU A 64 -10.17 12.39 9.24
N GLY A 65 -10.56 12.35 10.52
CA GLY A 65 -10.01 13.18 11.57
C GLY A 65 -8.52 12.93 11.80
N LEU A 66 -8.10 11.66 11.89
CA LEU A 66 -6.69 11.27 12.03
C LEU A 66 -5.84 11.76 10.86
N MET A 67 -6.28 11.54 9.63
CA MET A 67 -5.56 12.00 8.43
C MET A 67 -5.50 13.53 8.37
N SER A 68 -6.59 14.22 8.69
CA SER A 68 -6.62 15.69 8.71
C SER A 68 -5.66 16.26 9.75
N LEU A 69 -5.62 15.68 10.95
CA LEU A 69 -4.69 16.08 12.01
C LEU A 69 -3.24 15.84 11.61
N LEU A 70 -2.93 14.66 11.05
CA LEU A 70 -1.59 14.31 10.60
C LEU A 70 -1.13 15.26 9.47
N LEU A 71 -1.94 15.43 8.43
CA LEU A 71 -1.64 16.31 7.29
C LEU A 71 -1.49 17.77 7.73
N GLY A 72 -2.36 18.23 8.65
CA GLY A 72 -2.28 19.57 9.24
C GLY A 72 -0.99 19.78 10.02
N ALA A 73 -0.61 18.84 10.88
CA ALA A 73 0.61 18.93 11.68
C ALA A 73 1.88 18.90 10.79
N VAL A 74 1.94 17.97 9.84
CA VAL A 74 3.09 17.82 8.92
C VAL A 74 3.22 19.06 8.05
N SER A 75 2.13 19.57 7.48
CA SER A 75 2.16 20.77 6.64
C SER A 75 2.55 22.02 7.41
N LEU A 76 2.10 22.18 8.66
CA LEU A 76 2.49 23.30 9.51
C LEU A 76 3.99 23.26 9.80
N LEU A 77 4.53 22.10 10.18
CA LEU A 77 5.95 21.91 10.44
C LEU A 77 6.79 22.16 9.18
N ASP A 78 6.39 21.57 8.05
CA ASP A 78 7.06 21.74 6.76
C ASP A 78 7.05 23.20 6.31
N TRP A 79 5.93 23.90 6.48
CA TRP A 79 5.83 25.33 6.18
C TRP A 79 6.76 26.17 7.07
N GLN A 80 6.80 25.91 8.39
CA GLN A 80 7.67 26.65 9.31
C GLN A 80 9.15 26.46 8.95
N LEU A 81 9.58 25.22 8.69
CA LEU A 81 10.96 24.91 8.33
C LEU A 81 11.33 25.49 6.97
N THR A 82 10.46 25.34 5.97
CA THR A 82 10.69 25.88 4.62
C THR A 82 10.73 27.40 4.62
N ARG A 83 9.86 28.05 5.39
CA ARG A 83 9.88 29.52 5.56
C ARG A 83 11.20 29.97 6.18
N ARG A 84 11.68 29.31 7.24
CA ARG A 84 12.97 29.62 7.87
C ARG A 84 14.14 29.44 6.89
N ALA A 85 14.14 28.33 6.15
CA ALA A 85 15.19 28.02 5.18
C ALA A 85 15.25 29.04 4.03
N LYS A 86 14.09 29.49 3.52
CA LYS A 86 14.03 30.50 2.46
C LYS A 86 14.41 31.89 2.95
N LEU A 87 13.96 32.29 4.14
CA LEU A 87 14.37 33.56 4.76
C LEU A 87 15.88 33.62 4.98
N ALA A 88 16.51 32.51 5.39
CA ALA A 88 17.96 32.45 5.55
C ALA A 88 18.74 32.56 4.23
N ARG A 89 18.09 32.42 3.07
CA ARG A 89 18.70 32.48 1.73
C ARG A 89 18.20 33.67 0.91
N ASP A 90 17.38 34.55 1.49
CA ASP A 90 16.68 35.64 0.80
C ASP A 90 15.92 35.19 -0.48
N GLU A 91 15.39 33.96 -0.47
CA GLU A 91 14.66 33.38 -1.59
C GLU A 91 13.15 33.66 -1.51
N LEU A 92 12.57 34.16 -2.59
CA LEU A 92 11.12 34.33 -2.72
C LEU A 92 10.43 33.06 -3.22
N TRP A 93 9.13 32.94 -2.95
CA TRP A 93 8.33 31.82 -3.45
C TRP A 93 7.97 32.03 -4.92
N SER A 94 8.50 31.18 -5.81
CA SER A 94 8.19 31.24 -7.24
C SER A 94 6.73 30.92 -7.53
N PHE A 95 6.22 31.42 -8.66
CA PHE A 95 4.88 31.11 -9.15
C PHE A 95 4.68 29.60 -9.35
N ILE A 96 5.66 28.94 -9.98
CA ILE A 96 5.66 27.49 -10.25
C ILE A 96 5.53 26.72 -8.94
N HIS A 97 6.29 27.11 -7.91
CA HIS A 97 6.19 26.48 -6.60
C HIS A 97 4.77 26.52 -6.03
N ARG A 98 4.06 27.65 -6.14
CA ARG A 98 2.67 27.74 -5.68
C ARG A 98 1.72 26.83 -6.45
N GLN A 99 1.91 26.68 -7.76
CA GLN A 99 1.05 25.80 -8.57
C GLN A 99 1.32 24.33 -8.28
N VAL A 100 2.59 23.94 -8.18
CA VAL A 100 2.98 22.56 -7.83
C VAL A 100 2.46 22.20 -6.43
N LEU A 101 2.51 23.12 -5.47
CA LEU A 101 1.94 22.90 -4.14
C LEU A 101 0.41 22.72 -4.16
N LYS A 102 -0.32 23.42 -5.04
CA LYS A 102 -1.77 23.19 -5.20
C LYS A 102 -2.05 21.79 -5.75
N VAL A 103 -1.27 21.35 -6.75
CA VAL A 103 -1.38 20.00 -7.30
C VAL A 103 -1.10 18.97 -6.21
N TRP A 104 -0.06 19.17 -5.39
CA TRP A 104 0.26 18.32 -4.25
C TRP A 104 -0.94 18.18 -3.30
N TRP A 105 -1.53 19.29 -2.86
CA TRP A 105 -2.70 19.24 -1.99
C TRP A 105 -3.91 18.58 -2.64
N LEU A 106 -4.13 18.80 -3.93
CA LEU A 106 -5.21 18.14 -4.68
C LEU A 106 -5.02 16.61 -4.69
N LEU A 107 -3.78 16.14 -4.90
CA LEU A 107 -3.47 14.70 -4.86
C LEU A 107 -3.62 14.12 -3.46
N LEU A 108 -3.18 14.83 -2.41
CA LEU A 108 -3.38 14.41 -1.03
C LEU A 108 -4.86 14.33 -0.66
N SER A 109 -5.65 15.34 -1.03
CA SER A 109 -7.10 15.34 -0.82
C SER A 109 -7.79 14.20 -1.58
N ALA A 110 -7.35 13.89 -2.80
CA ALA A 110 -7.84 12.74 -3.55
C ALA A 110 -7.50 11.41 -2.85
N GLY A 111 -6.30 11.30 -2.26
CA GLY A 111 -5.91 10.14 -1.47
C GLY A 111 -6.77 9.97 -0.21
N VAL A 112 -7.01 11.07 0.52
CA VAL A 112 -7.89 11.06 1.72
C VAL A 112 -9.32 10.69 1.33
N LEU A 113 -9.86 11.29 0.27
CA LEU A 113 -11.19 10.97 -0.24
C LEU A 113 -11.28 9.50 -0.67
N GLY A 114 -10.26 8.98 -1.35
CA GLY A 114 -10.16 7.58 -1.75
C GLY A 114 -10.18 6.65 -0.54
N THR A 115 -9.35 6.91 0.46
CA THR A 115 -9.35 6.15 1.73
C THR A 115 -10.73 6.23 2.40
N PHE A 116 -11.31 7.41 2.51
CA PHE A 116 -12.63 7.62 3.13
C PHE A 116 -13.75 6.86 2.39
N ALA A 117 -13.72 6.88 1.06
CA ALA A 117 -14.68 6.17 0.22
C ALA A 117 -14.64 4.65 0.44
N THR A 118 -13.47 4.08 0.78
CA THR A 118 -13.37 2.63 0.99
C THR A 118 -14.19 2.09 2.16
N PHE A 119 -14.56 2.94 3.13
CA PHE A 119 -15.45 2.55 4.23
C PHE A 119 -16.89 2.30 3.79
N PHE A 120 -17.33 2.91 2.68
CA PHE A 120 -18.70 2.83 2.19
C PHE A 120 -18.81 1.94 0.95
N PHE A 121 -17.80 1.95 0.08
CA PHE A 121 -17.81 1.24 -1.20
C PHE A 121 -16.89 0.01 -1.22
N GLY A 122 -16.15 -0.25 -0.14
CA GLY A 122 -15.14 -1.29 -0.08
C GLY A 122 -13.88 -0.94 -0.87
N GLY A 123 -13.06 -1.95 -1.21
CA GLY A 123 -11.83 -1.72 -1.98
C GLY A 123 -10.63 -1.26 -1.14
N ALA A 124 -10.65 -1.50 0.17
CA ALA A 124 -9.55 -1.13 1.08
C ALA A 124 -8.17 -1.67 0.64
N TYR A 125 -8.13 -2.79 -0.11
CA TYR A 125 -6.91 -3.34 -0.69
C TYR A 125 -6.23 -2.41 -1.71
N LEU A 126 -6.94 -1.42 -2.28
CA LEU A 126 -6.39 -0.44 -3.21
C LEU A 126 -5.79 0.79 -2.54
N VAL A 127 -5.94 0.96 -1.22
CA VAL A 127 -5.52 2.18 -0.51
C VAL A 127 -4.01 2.40 -0.67
N PHE A 128 -3.18 1.40 -0.38
CA PHE A 128 -1.72 1.55 -0.49
C PHE A 128 -1.23 1.79 -1.93
N PRO A 129 -1.68 1.01 -2.95
CA PRO A 129 -1.39 1.32 -4.34
C PRO A 129 -1.82 2.74 -4.76
N LEU A 130 -3.00 3.18 -4.34
CA LEU A 130 -3.52 4.52 -4.64
C LEU A 130 -2.57 5.60 -4.08
N TRP A 131 -2.18 5.48 -2.82
CA TRP A 131 -1.24 6.42 -2.19
C TRP A 131 0.13 6.41 -2.85
N LEU A 132 0.67 5.23 -3.22
CA LEU A 132 1.92 5.12 -3.97
C LEU A 132 1.86 5.88 -5.30
N VAL A 133 0.76 5.74 -6.05
CA VAL A 133 0.55 6.43 -7.32
C VAL A 133 0.38 7.93 -7.11
N LEU A 134 -0.43 8.37 -6.15
CA LEU A 134 -0.71 9.80 -5.93
C LEU A 134 0.53 10.55 -5.42
N VAL A 135 1.24 9.99 -4.44
CA VAL A 135 2.51 10.57 -3.96
C VAL A 135 3.56 10.51 -5.06
N GLY A 136 3.65 9.40 -5.80
CA GLY A 136 4.54 9.25 -6.95
C GLY A 136 4.29 10.31 -8.03
N LEU A 137 3.03 10.57 -8.37
CA LEU A 137 2.64 11.62 -9.30
C LEU A 137 3.00 13.02 -8.77
N GLY A 138 2.76 13.26 -7.48
CA GLY A 138 3.15 14.50 -6.83
C GLY A 138 4.66 14.76 -6.91
N LEU A 139 5.48 13.74 -6.64
CA LEU A 139 6.93 13.83 -6.77
C LEU A 139 7.39 13.94 -8.22
N TYR A 140 6.75 13.21 -9.14
CA TYR A 140 7.05 13.31 -10.57
C TYR A 140 6.87 14.75 -11.06
N VAL A 141 5.73 15.37 -10.76
CA VAL A 141 5.44 16.78 -11.10
C VAL A 141 6.44 17.73 -10.44
N HIS A 142 6.81 17.52 -9.17
CA HIS A 142 7.87 18.31 -8.54
C HIS A 142 9.22 18.11 -9.21
N GLY A 143 9.54 16.90 -9.64
CA GLY A 143 10.78 16.51 -10.29
C GLY A 143 11.01 17.20 -11.62
N LEU A 144 9.94 17.39 -12.41
CA LEU A 144 9.97 18.13 -13.68
C LEU A 144 10.53 19.55 -13.54
N PHE A 145 10.36 20.18 -12.36
CA PHE A 145 10.80 21.55 -12.09
C PHE A 145 11.95 21.64 -11.08
N SER A 146 12.42 20.52 -10.53
CA SER A 146 13.47 20.47 -9.50
C SER A 146 14.71 19.68 -9.96
N GLU A 147 14.74 18.38 -9.68
CA GLU A 147 15.81 17.47 -10.02
C GLU A 147 15.25 16.22 -10.68
N GLN A 148 15.97 15.75 -11.71
CA GLN A 148 15.60 14.57 -12.48
C GLN A 148 15.54 13.29 -11.61
N THR A 149 16.30 13.22 -10.52
CA THR A 149 16.24 12.09 -9.57
C THR A 149 14.89 12.00 -8.87
N VAL A 150 14.27 13.13 -8.53
CA VAL A 150 12.93 13.20 -7.92
C VAL A 150 11.87 12.75 -8.92
N GLU A 151 12.01 13.17 -10.18
CA GLU A 151 11.15 12.74 -11.28
C GLU A 151 11.16 11.21 -11.42
N TRP A 152 12.34 10.61 -11.53
CA TRP A 152 12.46 9.16 -11.67
C TRP A 152 11.97 8.39 -10.44
N VAL A 153 12.21 8.87 -9.22
CA VAL A 153 11.66 8.25 -8.02
C VAL A 153 10.13 8.36 -7.98
N GLY A 154 9.56 9.50 -8.39
CA GLY A 154 8.12 9.64 -8.57
C GLY A 154 7.56 8.63 -9.57
N GLY A 155 8.23 8.46 -10.72
CA GLY A 155 7.88 7.44 -11.72
C GLY A 155 7.96 6.01 -11.19
N LEU A 156 9.00 5.69 -10.40
CA LEU A 156 9.15 4.38 -9.76
C LEU A 156 8.04 4.11 -8.74
N LEU A 157 7.63 5.10 -7.94
CA LEU A 157 6.49 4.94 -7.02
C LEU A 157 5.19 4.65 -7.75
N ILE A 158 4.94 5.34 -8.87
CA ILE A 158 3.77 5.05 -9.73
C ILE A 158 3.85 3.61 -10.24
N ALA A 159 5.02 3.19 -10.77
CA ALA A 159 5.22 1.84 -11.27
C ALA A 159 5.01 0.79 -10.17
N LEU A 160 5.51 1.02 -8.95
CA LEU A 160 5.28 0.13 -7.80
C LEU A 160 3.80 0.03 -7.43
N GLY A 161 3.07 1.15 -7.44
CA GLY A 161 1.63 1.16 -7.22
C GLY A 161 0.87 0.36 -8.29
N VAL A 162 1.19 0.56 -9.57
CA VAL A 162 0.53 -0.17 -10.68
C VAL A 162 0.90 -1.66 -10.68
N CYS A 163 2.19 -1.98 -10.57
CA CYS A 163 2.66 -3.36 -10.57
C CYS A 163 2.12 -4.13 -9.37
N SER A 164 2.00 -3.51 -8.20
CA SER A 164 1.49 -4.22 -7.02
C SER A 164 0.03 -4.66 -7.18
N VAL A 165 -0.81 -3.85 -7.86
CA VAL A 165 -2.17 -4.24 -8.25
C VAL A 165 -2.16 -5.31 -9.35
N LEU A 166 -1.31 -5.14 -10.38
CA LEU A 166 -1.21 -6.07 -11.50
C LEU A 166 -0.79 -7.48 -11.06
N PHE A 167 0.14 -7.56 -10.09
CA PHE A 167 0.58 -8.82 -9.48
C PHE A 167 -0.32 -9.30 -8.33
N ARG A 168 -1.37 -8.54 -7.98
CA ARG A 168 -2.33 -8.87 -6.91
C ARG A 168 -1.64 -9.19 -5.60
N LEU A 169 -0.72 -8.31 -5.18
CA LEU A 169 -0.08 -8.44 -3.88
C LEU A 169 -1.13 -8.43 -2.76
N ASP A 170 -0.90 -9.23 -1.73
CA ASP A 170 -1.74 -9.28 -0.55
C ASP A 170 -1.68 -7.96 0.24
N ALA A 171 -2.66 -7.76 1.12
CA ALA A 171 -2.81 -6.51 1.86
C ALA A 171 -1.59 -6.19 2.76
N GLN A 172 -0.94 -7.21 3.33
CA GLN A 172 0.20 -7.03 4.21
C GLN A 172 1.46 -6.65 3.41
N SER A 173 1.71 -7.31 2.29
CA SER A 173 2.78 -6.94 1.35
C SER A 173 2.63 -5.51 0.84
N LEU A 174 1.39 -5.12 0.49
CA LEU A 174 1.07 -3.76 0.06
C LEU A 174 1.36 -2.72 1.15
N GLN A 175 0.99 -3.04 2.40
CA GLN A 175 1.25 -2.19 3.55
C GLN A 175 2.75 -2.00 3.78
N TYR A 176 3.54 -3.09 3.80
CA TYR A 176 4.99 -3.02 3.99
C TYR A 176 5.70 -2.31 2.83
N LEU A 177 5.23 -2.51 1.59
CA LEU A 177 5.74 -1.79 0.44
C LEU A 177 5.52 -0.29 0.58
N ALA A 178 4.30 0.16 0.92
CA ALA A 178 4.02 1.57 1.14
C ALA A 178 4.78 2.15 2.34
N ALA A 179 4.87 1.40 3.44
CA ALA A 179 5.61 1.82 4.63
C ALA A 179 7.11 2.00 4.32
N ALA A 180 7.72 1.08 3.57
CA ALA A 180 9.12 1.18 3.16
C ALA A 180 9.33 2.29 2.12
N ALA A 181 8.45 2.40 1.12
CA ALA A 181 8.52 3.42 0.07
C ALA A 181 8.48 4.84 0.65
N PHE A 182 7.58 5.10 1.59
CA PHE A 182 7.47 6.41 2.24
C PHE A 182 8.45 6.57 3.39
N GLY A 183 8.49 5.65 4.34
CA GLY A 183 9.25 5.78 5.59
C GLY A 183 10.77 5.64 5.41
N LEU A 184 11.23 4.90 4.41
CA LEU A 184 12.66 4.73 4.12
C LEU A 184 13.05 5.40 2.79
N GLY A 185 12.25 5.20 1.75
CA GLY A 185 12.52 5.72 0.42
C GLY A 185 12.58 7.25 0.39
N MET A 186 11.66 7.96 1.04
CA MET A 186 11.65 9.42 1.00
C MET A 186 12.80 10.06 1.80
N PRO A 187 13.11 9.63 3.04
CA PRO A 187 14.32 10.10 3.72
C PRO A 187 15.61 9.79 2.95
N LEU A 188 15.72 8.59 2.35
CA LEU A 188 16.88 8.25 1.52
C LEU A 188 16.99 9.18 0.30
N LEU A 189 15.87 9.46 -0.38
CA LEU A 189 15.84 10.42 -1.47
C LEU A 189 16.34 11.81 -1.01
N ALA A 190 15.98 12.24 0.20
CA ALA A 190 16.47 13.49 0.78
C ALA A 190 18.00 13.50 0.95
N LEU A 191 18.59 12.38 1.40
CA LEU A 191 20.03 12.20 1.55
C LEU A 191 20.74 12.18 0.18
N LEU A 192 20.17 11.48 -0.80
CA LEU A 192 20.73 11.36 -2.15
C LEU A 192 20.74 12.69 -2.92
N GLN A 193 19.84 13.62 -2.56
CA GLN A 193 19.79 15.01 -3.04
C GLN A 193 20.74 15.95 -2.28
N GLY A 194 21.07 15.66 -1.01
CA GLY A 194 21.92 16.53 -0.17
C GLY A 194 23.33 16.76 -0.73
N GLN A 195 23.81 15.91 -1.65
CA GLN A 195 25.11 16.02 -2.32
C GLN A 195 25.11 17.02 -3.50
N ARG A 196 24.57 18.22 -3.28
CA ARG A 196 24.15 19.20 -4.29
C ARG A 196 25.26 20.01 -4.98
N HIS A 197 26.54 19.68 -4.79
CA HIS A 197 27.66 20.59 -5.14
C HIS A 197 28.53 20.19 -6.33
N ALA A 198 28.15 19.20 -7.14
CA ALA A 198 28.90 18.88 -8.35
C ALA A 198 27.98 18.83 -9.56
N THR A 199 28.35 19.62 -10.58
CA THR A 199 28.28 19.32 -12.01
C THR A 199 27.52 18.05 -12.41
N SER A 200 26.65 18.19 -13.44
CA SER A 200 25.93 17.11 -14.15
C SER A 200 26.28 15.70 -13.69
N THR A 201 25.50 15.15 -12.74
CA THR A 201 25.77 13.80 -12.22
C THR A 201 25.79 12.80 -13.38
N PRO A 202 26.89 12.06 -13.57
CA PRO A 202 27.03 11.16 -14.72
C PRO A 202 25.91 10.11 -14.69
N PHE A 203 25.48 9.67 -15.87
CA PHE A 203 24.34 8.75 -16.03
C PHE A 203 24.45 7.51 -15.14
N TRP A 204 25.63 6.91 -15.04
CA TRP A 204 25.89 5.74 -14.19
C TRP A 204 25.66 5.99 -12.71
N LEU A 205 26.08 7.15 -12.19
CA LEU A 205 25.88 7.49 -10.79
C LEU A 205 24.40 7.72 -10.49
N ARG A 206 23.64 8.28 -11.44
CA ARG A 206 22.18 8.41 -11.34
C ARG A 206 21.51 7.03 -11.30
N GLY A 207 21.91 6.13 -12.19
CA GLY A 207 21.45 4.73 -12.18
C GLY A 207 21.74 4.05 -10.84
N ALA A 208 22.95 4.20 -10.31
CA ALA A 208 23.33 3.64 -9.01
C ALA A 208 22.48 4.22 -7.85
N LYS A 209 22.20 5.53 -7.85
CA LYS A 209 21.30 6.16 -6.86
C LYS A 209 19.88 5.60 -6.93
N LEU A 210 19.34 5.40 -8.14
CA LEU A 210 18.00 4.82 -8.32
C LEU A 210 17.96 3.35 -7.91
N LEU A 211 18.99 2.58 -8.24
CA LEU A 211 19.12 1.18 -7.82
C LEU A 211 19.24 1.06 -6.29
N LEU A 212 20.03 1.92 -5.66
CA LEU A 212 20.13 1.97 -4.20
C LEU A 212 18.77 2.32 -3.58
N TRP A 213 18.08 3.32 -4.12
CA TRP A 213 16.76 3.70 -3.66
C TRP A 213 15.76 2.54 -3.78
N LEU A 214 15.71 1.90 -4.95
CA LEU A 214 14.83 0.76 -5.21
C LEU A 214 15.16 -0.42 -4.29
N GLY A 215 16.44 -0.69 -4.07
CA GLY A 215 16.90 -1.73 -3.14
C GLY A 215 16.42 -1.46 -1.71
N VAL A 216 16.57 -0.23 -1.20
CA VAL A 216 16.11 0.13 0.15
C VAL A 216 14.59 0.06 0.30
N VAL A 217 13.83 0.33 -0.77
CA VAL A 217 12.36 0.24 -0.75
C VAL A 217 11.88 -1.22 -0.85
N LEU A 218 12.52 -2.05 -1.68
CA LEU A 218 12.06 -3.43 -1.93
C LEU A 218 12.63 -4.46 -0.95
N VAL A 219 13.84 -4.28 -0.44
CA VAL A 219 14.46 -5.26 0.47
C VAL A 219 13.65 -5.48 1.75
N PRO A 220 13.17 -4.44 2.47
CA PRO A 220 12.38 -4.65 3.69
C PRO A 220 11.11 -5.48 3.49
N PRO A 221 10.19 -5.18 2.55
CA PRO A 221 9.00 -6.00 2.35
C PRO A 221 9.35 -7.41 1.85
N LEU A 222 10.36 -7.57 0.99
CA LEU A 222 10.81 -8.89 0.54
C LEU A 222 11.40 -9.72 1.68
N LEU A 223 12.16 -9.09 2.57
CA LEU A 223 12.76 -9.75 3.73
C LEU A 223 11.69 -10.09 4.78
N ALA A 224 10.73 -9.19 5.01
CA ALA A 224 9.57 -9.47 5.85
C ALA A 224 8.79 -10.69 5.34
N GLN A 225 8.52 -10.74 4.02
CA GLN A 225 7.87 -11.89 3.39
C GLN A 225 8.72 -13.15 3.55
N ARG A 226 10.03 -13.09 3.27
CA ARG A 226 10.94 -14.23 3.43
C ARG A 226 11.00 -14.76 4.85
N LEU A 227 10.98 -13.87 5.86
CA LEU A 227 10.96 -14.26 7.26
C LEU A 227 9.62 -14.88 7.64
N ALA A 228 8.50 -14.34 7.16
CA ALA A 228 7.18 -14.93 7.35
C ALA A 228 7.08 -16.33 6.72
N ASP A 229 7.60 -16.50 5.50
CA ASP A 229 7.63 -17.79 4.80
C ASP A 229 8.56 -18.81 5.51
N ALA A 230 9.64 -18.34 6.13
CA ALA A 230 10.59 -19.19 6.85
C ALA A 230 10.08 -19.68 8.21
N GLN A 231 9.08 -19.01 8.79
CA GLN A 231 8.49 -19.40 10.07
C GLN A 231 7.62 -20.64 9.93
N GLN A 232 8.22 -21.82 9.89
CA GLN A 232 7.43 -23.05 9.89
C GLN A 232 6.81 -23.30 11.27
N PRO A 233 5.50 -23.61 11.36
CA PRO A 233 4.94 -24.07 12.62
C PRO A 233 5.64 -25.35 13.08
N ALA A 234 5.78 -25.48 14.39
CA ALA A 234 6.29 -26.71 15.01
C ALA A 234 5.47 -27.91 14.53
N ALA A 235 6.18 -29.02 14.25
CA ALA A 235 5.57 -30.24 13.76
C ALA A 235 4.42 -30.67 14.68
N ALA A 236 3.24 -30.85 14.09
CA ALA A 236 2.05 -31.30 14.78
C ALA A 236 1.54 -32.59 14.10
N PRO A 237 0.97 -33.54 14.85
CA PRO A 237 0.48 -34.80 14.29
C PRO A 237 -0.58 -34.51 13.22
N LEU A 238 -0.46 -35.19 12.08
CA LEU A 238 -1.44 -35.13 11.00
C LEU A 238 -2.61 -36.06 11.31
N GLN A 239 -3.82 -35.54 11.28
CA GLN A 239 -5.06 -36.29 11.42
C GLN A 239 -5.98 -36.02 10.24
N THR A 240 -6.72 -37.05 9.83
CA THR A 240 -7.85 -36.87 8.92
C THR A 240 -8.98 -36.11 9.62
N LEU A 241 -9.85 -35.46 8.83
CA LEU A 241 -11.03 -34.79 9.39
C LEU A 241 -11.92 -35.73 10.24
N GLN A 242 -11.98 -37.02 9.92
CA GLN A 242 -12.72 -38.01 10.70
C GLN A 242 -12.07 -38.33 12.04
N GLU A 243 -10.73 -38.42 12.08
CA GLU A 243 -9.99 -38.63 13.33
C GLU A 243 -10.07 -37.40 14.23
N TYR A 244 -9.94 -36.21 13.66
CA TYR A 244 -10.14 -34.93 14.35
C TYR A 244 -11.50 -34.86 15.05
N ALA A 245 -12.57 -35.29 14.37
CA ALA A 245 -13.92 -35.28 14.92
C ALA A 245 -14.10 -36.27 16.10
N ARG A 246 -13.28 -37.33 16.16
CA ARG A 246 -13.36 -38.37 17.21
C ARG A 246 -12.46 -38.08 18.41
N ASN A 247 -11.26 -37.59 18.17
CA ASN A 247 -10.26 -37.37 19.21
C ASN A 247 -9.39 -36.13 18.93
N PRO A 248 -9.92 -34.92 19.21
CA PRO A 248 -9.17 -33.70 18.97
C PRO A 248 -8.03 -33.55 19.97
N LEU A 249 -6.79 -33.50 19.46
CA LEU A 249 -5.61 -33.14 20.24
C LEU A 249 -5.52 -31.61 20.44
N THR A 250 -4.75 -31.21 21.45
CA THR A 250 -4.51 -29.79 21.76
C THR A 250 -3.89 -29.03 20.59
N ARG A 251 -2.98 -29.66 19.84
CA ARG A 251 -2.36 -29.09 18.64
C ARG A 251 -2.16 -30.17 17.60
N GLN A 252 -2.69 -29.97 16.41
CA GLN A 252 -2.65 -30.97 15.33
C GLN A 252 -2.85 -30.33 13.96
N THR A 253 -2.40 -31.04 12.93
CA THR A 253 -2.67 -30.69 11.54
C THR A 253 -3.88 -31.49 11.08
N VAL A 254 -4.91 -30.82 10.56
CA VAL A 254 -6.13 -31.48 10.06
C VAL A 254 -6.11 -31.47 8.53
N LEU A 255 -6.20 -32.65 7.93
CA LEU A 255 -6.36 -32.82 6.50
C LEU A 255 -7.83 -32.65 6.09
N LEU A 256 -8.10 -31.60 5.34
CA LEU A 256 -9.37 -31.35 4.67
C LEU A 256 -9.32 -31.98 3.28
N PRO A 257 -10.17 -32.98 2.95
CA PRO A 257 -10.12 -33.65 1.66
C PRO A 257 -10.68 -32.78 0.53
N ALA A 258 -10.24 -33.07 -0.70
CA ALA A 258 -10.91 -32.52 -1.88
C ALA A 258 -12.37 -33.00 -1.94
N GLY A 259 -13.25 -32.15 -2.46
CA GLY A 259 -14.69 -32.38 -2.49
C GLY A 259 -15.41 -32.00 -1.19
N LEU A 260 -14.70 -31.66 -0.12
CA LEU A 260 -15.32 -31.18 1.11
C LEU A 260 -16.08 -29.88 0.86
N SER A 261 -17.38 -29.87 1.19
CA SER A 261 -18.21 -28.67 1.18
C SER A 261 -18.03 -27.90 2.49
N ILE A 262 -17.43 -26.73 2.42
CA ILE A 262 -17.26 -25.81 3.54
C ILE A 262 -18.43 -24.82 3.53
N PRO A 263 -19.31 -24.82 4.55
CA PRO A 263 -20.36 -23.82 4.65
C PRO A 263 -19.74 -22.46 5.00
N VAL A 264 -19.86 -21.49 4.10
CA VAL A 264 -19.50 -20.10 4.39
C VAL A 264 -20.75 -19.35 4.79
N HIS A 265 -20.83 -18.98 6.07
CA HIS A 265 -21.92 -18.13 6.57
C HIS A 265 -21.68 -16.70 6.12
N VAL A 266 -22.65 -16.13 5.40
CA VAL A 266 -22.60 -14.75 4.92
C VAL A 266 -23.74 -13.98 5.55
N GLU A 267 -23.42 -13.09 6.48
CA GLU A 267 -24.40 -12.16 7.02
C GLU A 267 -24.54 -10.97 6.06
N VAL A 268 -25.72 -10.84 5.45
CA VAL A 268 -26.09 -9.70 4.62
C VAL A 268 -27.14 -8.90 5.39
N SER A 269 -26.81 -7.67 5.74
CA SER A 269 -27.70 -6.74 6.43
C SER A 269 -27.69 -5.38 5.72
N GLY A 270 -28.78 -4.62 5.89
CA GLY A 270 -28.89 -3.25 5.38
C GLY A 270 -30.26 -2.65 5.70
N ASP A 271 -30.46 -1.38 5.35
CA ASP A 271 -31.69 -0.65 5.71
C ASP A 271 -32.97 -1.34 5.18
N ALA A 272 -32.87 -1.95 3.99
CA ALA A 272 -33.97 -2.66 3.34
C ALA A 272 -33.95 -4.19 3.55
N PHE A 273 -32.93 -4.74 4.21
CA PHE A 273 -32.69 -6.18 4.31
C PHE A 273 -32.50 -6.61 5.76
N SER A 274 -33.35 -7.49 6.26
CA SER A 274 -33.09 -8.17 7.52
C SER A 274 -32.07 -9.29 7.31
N PRO A 275 -31.12 -9.49 8.25
CA PRO A 275 -30.17 -10.59 8.17
C PRO A 275 -30.90 -11.94 8.20
N SER A 276 -30.60 -12.80 7.24
CA SER A 276 -31.09 -14.17 7.22
C SER A 276 -30.15 -15.07 8.01
N ALA A 277 -30.70 -15.83 8.97
CA ALA A 277 -29.95 -16.84 9.72
C ALA A 277 -29.48 -18.04 8.86
N SER A 278 -29.97 -18.17 7.62
CA SER A 278 -29.73 -19.32 6.75
C SER A 278 -28.87 -19.00 5.50
N SER A 279 -28.27 -17.81 5.42
CA SER A 279 -27.38 -17.44 4.30
C SER A 279 -26.06 -18.22 4.35
N VAL A 280 -26.05 -19.41 3.75
CA VAL A 280 -24.87 -20.27 3.64
C VAL A 280 -24.47 -20.41 2.17
N LEU A 281 -23.24 -20.03 1.85
CA LEU A 281 -22.61 -20.27 0.56
C LEU A 281 -21.67 -21.49 0.67
N PRO A 282 -22.06 -22.67 0.22
CA PRO A 282 -21.18 -23.84 0.26
C PRO A 282 -20.04 -23.68 -0.75
N LEU A 283 -18.79 -23.68 -0.26
CA LEU A 283 -17.61 -23.72 -1.10
C LEU A 283 -17.05 -25.14 -1.12
N VAL A 284 -16.88 -25.71 -2.31
CA VAL A 284 -16.31 -27.05 -2.47
C VAL A 284 -14.80 -26.93 -2.63
N LEU A 285 -14.04 -27.59 -1.75
CA LEU A 285 -12.59 -27.68 -1.86
C LEU A 285 -12.21 -28.44 -3.14
N LYS A 286 -11.49 -27.79 -4.06
CA LYS A 286 -11.01 -28.45 -5.29
C LYS A 286 -9.80 -29.36 -5.05
N ARG A 287 -9.06 -29.13 -3.97
CA ARG A 287 -7.81 -29.83 -3.63
C ARG A 287 -7.78 -30.09 -2.13
N PRO A 288 -7.06 -31.14 -1.68
CA PRO A 288 -6.84 -31.35 -0.26
C PRO A 288 -6.00 -30.21 0.33
N VAL A 289 -6.32 -29.79 1.54
CA VAL A 289 -5.60 -28.73 2.27
C VAL A 289 -5.35 -29.22 3.70
N GLU A 290 -4.15 -28.98 4.20
CA GLU A 290 -3.79 -29.21 5.59
C GLU A 290 -3.89 -27.88 6.35
N VAL A 291 -4.58 -27.87 7.49
CA VAL A 291 -4.77 -26.69 8.33
C VAL A 291 -4.25 -26.98 9.72
N LEU A 292 -3.49 -26.06 10.31
CA LEU A 292 -3.05 -26.19 11.70
C LEU A 292 -4.18 -25.76 12.63
N VAL A 293 -4.51 -26.62 13.59
CA VAL A 293 -5.54 -26.40 14.60
C VAL A 293 -4.90 -26.47 15.97
N GLU A 294 -5.19 -25.48 16.81
CA GLU A 294 -4.74 -25.39 18.18
C GLU A 294 -5.92 -25.04 19.10
N HIS A 295 -6.11 -25.80 20.16
CA HIS A 295 -7.27 -25.72 21.07
C HIS A 295 -8.62 -25.74 20.33
N GLY A 296 -8.72 -26.57 19.28
CA GLY A 296 -9.93 -26.70 18.47
C GLY A 296 -10.24 -25.51 17.55
N ARG A 297 -9.33 -24.55 17.42
CA ARG A 297 -9.46 -23.39 16.51
C ARG A 297 -8.35 -23.42 15.45
N PRO A 298 -8.66 -23.09 14.18
CA PRO A 298 -7.63 -22.93 13.18
C PRO A 298 -6.69 -21.77 13.56
N THR A 299 -5.39 -21.97 13.43
CA THR A 299 -4.39 -20.92 13.75
C THR A 299 -4.22 -19.90 12.62
N GLY A 300 -4.88 -20.11 11.47
CA GLY A 300 -4.67 -19.36 10.24
C GLY A 300 -3.55 -19.91 9.36
N GLN A 301 -2.77 -20.89 9.85
CA GLN A 301 -1.75 -21.55 9.06
C GLN A 301 -2.33 -22.72 8.24
N TRP A 302 -1.99 -22.77 6.96
CA TRP A 302 -2.45 -23.83 6.05
C TRP A 302 -1.39 -24.19 5.01
N ARG A 303 -1.50 -25.35 4.37
CA ARG A 303 -0.67 -25.74 3.24
C ARG A 303 -1.38 -26.72 2.32
N TYR A 304 -0.89 -26.86 1.10
CA TYR A 304 -1.14 -28.08 0.34
C TYR A 304 -0.31 -29.24 0.93
N PRO A 305 -0.79 -30.50 0.84
CA PRO A 305 -0.02 -31.64 1.30
C PRO A 305 1.41 -31.63 0.72
N ALA A 306 2.39 -31.86 1.59
CA ALA A 306 3.82 -31.78 1.29
C ALA A 306 4.34 -30.41 0.78
N GLY A 307 3.52 -29.36 0.80
CA GLY A 307 3.89 -27.99 0.45
C GLY A 307 4.40 -27.16 1.63
N PRO A 308 4.89 -25.93 1.38
CA PRO A 308 5.25 -24.99 2.44
C PRO A 308 4.01 -24.46 3.16
N TRP A 309 4.14 -24.25 4.48
CA TRP A 309 3.14 -23.57 5.29
C TRP A 309 2.95 -22.11 4.85
N GLN A 310 1.70 -21.71 4.76
CA GLN A 310 1.24 -20.35 4.49
C GLN A 310 0.65 -19.79 5.79
N HIS A 311 0.81 -18.48 6.01
CA HIS A 311 0.37 -17.79 7.24
C HIS A 311 -0.90 -16.95 7.06
N GLU A 312 -1.51 -16.97 5.87
CA GLU A 312 -2.71 -16.19 5.61
C GLU A 312 -3.95 -16.88 6.15
N GLY A 313 -4.49 -16.35 7.26
CA GLY A 313 -5.79 -16.75 7.81
C GLY A 313 -6.99 -16.30 6.99
N TYR A 314 -6.78 -15.56 5.90
CA TYR A 314 -7.83 -15.00 5.04
C TYR A 314 -7.55 -15.29 3.57
N PRO A 315 -8.58 -15.42 2.72
CA PRO A 315 -8.38 -15.54 1.28
C PRO A 315 -7.70 -14.27 0.74
N THR A 316 -6.64 -14.47 -0.03
CA THR A 316 -5.78 -13.41 -0.58
C THR A 316 -6.54 -12.46 -1.50
N ALA A 317 -7.62 -12.94 -2.13
CA ALA A 317 -8.57 -12.08 -2.81
C ALA A 317 -9.99 -12.66 -2.78
N LEU A 318 -10.95 -11.81 -2.41
CA LEU A 318 -12.38 -12.04 -2.62
C LEU A 318 -12.84 -11.03 -3.69
N LEU A 319 -13.20 -11.55 -4.86
CA LEU A 319 -13.61 -10.75 -6.01
C LEU A 319 -15.10 -10.94 -6.24
N ILE A 320 -15.82 -9.84 -6.39
CA ILE A 320 -17.22 -9.84 -6.86
C ILE A 320 -17.22 -9.37 -8.32
N PRO A 321 -17.00 -10.27 -9.30
CA PRO A 321 -16.90 -9.88 -10.71
C PRO A 321 -18.18 -9.27 -11.27
N TRP A 322 -19.35 -9.62 -10.73
CA TRP A 322 -20.62 -9.10 -11.19
C TRP A 322 -21.69 -9.24 -10.11
N MET A 323 -22.67 -8.34 -10.17
CA MET A 323 -23.90 -8.38 -9.39
C MET A 323 -25.05 -8.02 -10.33
N ARG A 324 -26.12 -8.81 -10.33
CA ARG A 324 -27.28 -8.60 -11.19
C ARG A 324 -28.57 -8.77 -10.40
N ALA A 325 -29.40 -7.74 -10.41
CA ALA A 325 -30.76 -7.80 -9.91
C ALA A 325 -31.71 -8.15 -11.07
N THR A 326 -32.62 -9.08 -10.85
CA THR A 326 -33.67 -9.45 -11.81
C THR A 326 -35.01 -9.55 -11.08
N LEU A 327 -36.09 -9.11 -11.71
CA LEU A 327 -37.45 -9.26 -11.21
C LEU A 327 -38.26 -10.05 -12.24
N GLN A 328 -38.60 -11.30 -11.94
CA GLN A 328 -39.35 -12.17 -12.85
C GLN A 328 -40.77 -12.44 -12.32
N PRO A 329 -41.81 -12.35 -13.16
CA PRO A 329 -43.17 -12.77 -12.78
C PRO A 329 -43.18 -14.24 -12.32
N GLY A 330 -43.74 -14.51 -11.15
CA GLY A 330 -43.86 -15.87 -10.57
C GLY A 330 -42.68 -16.34 -9.70
N ILE A 331 -41.49 -15.75 -9.86
CA ILE A 331 -40.28 -16.09 -9.07
C ILE A 331 -39.93 -14.96 -8.08
N GLY A 332 -40.30 -13.71 -8.39
CA GLY A 332 -40.05 -12.55 -7.54
C GLY A 332 -38.69 -11.87 -7.79
N PRO A 333 -38.29 -10.93 -6.92
CA PRO A 333 -37.00 -10.25 -7.01
C PRO A 333 -35.86 -11.21 -6.65
N GLN A 334 -34.81 -11.24 -7.45
CA GLN A 334 -33.57 -11.98 -7.20
C GLN A 334 -32.36 -11.08 -7.35
N LEU A 335 -31.40 -11.23 -6.44
CA LEU A 335 -30.06 -10.66 -6.55
C LEU A 335 -29.07 -11.80 -6.74
N GLN A 336 -28.35 -11.81 -7.85
CA GLN A 336 -27.30 -12.78 -8.15
C GLN A 336 -25.95 -12.10 -8.04
N VAL A 337 -25.02 -12.74 -7.31
CA VAL A 337 -23.66 -12.23 -7.09
C VAL A 337 -22.68 -13.32 -7.51
N GLY A 338 -21.79 -13.00 -8.44
CA GLY A 338 -20.62 -13.83 -8.70
C GLY A 338 -19.57 -13.54 -7.63
N LEU A 339 -19.05 -14.57 -6.97
CA LEU A 339 -18.01 -14.43 -5.94
C LEU A 339 -16.87 -15.41 -6.24
N VAL A 340 -15.66 -14.89 -6.35
CA VAL A 340 -14.44 -15.66 -6.62
C VAL A 340 -13.49 -15.51 -5.44
N VAL A 341 -13.16 -16.62 -4.81
CA VAL A 341 -12.21 -16.69 -3.68
C VAL A 341 -10.91 -17.29 -4.19
N ASN A 342 -9.81 -16.55 -4.06
CA ASN A 342 -8.47 -17.02 -4.40
C ASN A 342 -7.59 -17.12 -3.16
N MET A 343 -6.82 -18.19 -3.09
CA MET A 343 -5.79 -18.43 -2.08
C MET A 343 -4.44 -18.41 -2.79
N THR A 344 -3.49 -17.59 -2.37
CA THR A 344 -2.12 -17.59 -2.92
C THR A 344 -1.32 -18.72 -2.29
N ALA A 345 -1.42 -19.93 -2.83
CA ALA A 345 -0.37 -20.90 -2.65
C ALA A 345 0.30 -21.18 -4.00
N ARG A 346 1.63 -21.06 -4.03
CA ARG A 346 2.42 -21.66 -5.11
C ARG A 346 2.26 -23.16 -5.02
N ALA A 347 1.76 -23.76 -6.09
CA ALA A 347 1.73 -25.21 -6.21
C ALA A 347 3.17 -25.74 -6.15
N PRO A 348 3.42 -26.88 -5.47
CA PRO A 348 4.55 -27.70 -5.87
C PRO A 348 4.32 -28.11 -7.33
N SER A 349 5.28 -27.79 -8.19
CA SER A 349 5.32 -28.19 -9.60
C SER A 349 5.38 -29.70 -9.76
#